data_AF-A0A354BQ56-F1
#
_entry.id   AF-A0A354BQ56-F1
#
_cell.length_a   1.000
_cell.length_b   1.000
_cell.length_c   1.000
_cell.angle_alpha   90.00
_cell.angle_beta   90.00
_cell.angle_gamma   90.00
#
_symmetry.space_group_name_H-M   'P 1'
#
loop_
_entity.id
_entity.type
_entity.pdbx_description
1 polymer ?
#
loop_
_entity_poly.entity_id
_entity_poly.type
_entity_poly.pdbx_seq_one_letter_code
_entity_poly.pdbx_strand_id
1 'polypeptide(L)'
;MPGQTRRAREGGIMAGKLRQHLRVSGGEHVHSRTEFCVSCHSQTYPYEELKKSSHYGALGADLGCKDCHVTQWLGNFQLALWTHTYDGIRALLAEMKYGAEGYKRAKKRRLTSSVNLF
;
A
#
# COMPACT_ATOMS: atom_id res chain seq x y z
N MET A 1 12.65 -41.61 -25.58
CA MET A 1 11.44 -40.75 -25.59
C MET A 1 11.76 -39.35 -25.05
N PRO A 2 12.40 -38.46 -25.84
CA PRO A 2 12.84 -37.13 -25.37
C PRO A 2 11.69 -36.10 -25.16
N GLY A 3 10.49 -36.37 -25.69
CA GLY A 3 9.34 -35.46 -25.56
C GLY A 3 8.63 -35.50 -24.20
N GLN A 4 8.79 -36.58 -23.42
CA GLN A 4 8.11 -36.74 -22.13
C GLN A 4 8.83 -35.99 -21.00
N THR A 5 10.16 -35.98 -21.03
CA THR A 5 10.99 -35.20 -20.09
C THR A 5 10.89 -33.70 -20.33
N ARG A 6 10.77 -33.27 -21.60
CA ARG A 6 10.55 -31.86 -21.97
C ARG A 6 9.21 -31.33 -21.44
N ARG A 7 8.13 -32.09 -21.59
CA ARG A 7 6.79 -31.73 -21.09
C ARG A 7 6.74 -31.65 -19.56
N ALA A 8 7.40 -32.58 -18.86
CA ALA A 8 7.50 -32.54 -17.40
C ALA A 8 8.30 -31.33 -16.89
N ARG A 9 9.40 -30.98 -17.57
CA ARG A 9 10.20 -29.78 -17.27
C ARG A 9 9.42 -28.49 -17.51
N GLU A 10 8.71 -28.40 -18.63
CA GLU A 10 7.86 -27.25 -18.96
C GLU A 10 6.72 -27.11 -17.94
N GLY A 11 6.07 -28.21 -17.54
CA GLY A 11 5.08 -28.23 -16.48
C GLY A 11 5.61 -27.71 -15.13
N GLY A 12 6.82 -28.12 -14.75
CA GLY A 12 7.49 -27.63 -13.54
C GLY A 12 7.80 -26.12 -13.59
N ILE A 13 8.25 -25.61 -14.74
CA ILE A 13 8.52 -24.18 -14.94
C ILE A 13 7.23 -23.37 -14.84
N MET A 14 6.14 -23.83 -15.47
CA MET A 14 4.85 -23.15 -15.44
C MET A 14 4.25 -23.12 -14.05
N ALA A 15 4.31 -24.24 -13.33
CA ALA A 15 3.87 -24.31 -11.93
C ALA A 15 4.70 -23.39 -11.02
N GLY A 16 6.01 -23.30 -11.24
CA GLY A 16 6.88 -22.38 -10.50
C GLY A 16 6.53 -20.90 -10.74
N LYS A 17 6.36 -20.50 -12.01
CA LYS A 17 5.96 -19.14 -12.37
C LYS A 17 4.60 -18.77 -11.76
N LEU A 18 3.61 -19.65 -11.86
CA LEU A 18 2.28 -19.41 -11.29
C LEU A 18 2.33 -19.19 -9.77
N ARG A 19 3.08 -20.01 -9.04
CA ARG A 19 3.25 -19.84 -7.58
C ARG A 19 3.90 -18.51 -7.22
N GLN A 20 4.90 -18.08 -8.00
CA GLN A 20 5.57 -16.81 -7.73
C GLN A 20 4.65 -15.61 -8.01
N HIS A 21 3.91 -15.63 -9.12
CA HIS A 21 2.93 -14.58 -9.40
C HIS A 21 1.85 -14.49 -8.33
N LEU A 22 1.29 -15.63 -7.92
CA LEU A 22 0.28 -15.66 -6.86
C LEU A 22 0.80 -15.08 -5.53
N ARG A 23 2.03 -15.44 -5.14
CA ARG A 23 2.68 -14.91 -3.93
C ARG A 23 2.84 -13.39 -3.99
N VAL A 24 3.32 -12.88 -5.12
CA VAL A 24 3.61 -11.46 -5.29
C VAL A 24 2.31 -10.64 -5.33
N SER A 25 1.33 -11.04 -6.14
CA SER A 25 0.03 -10.35 -6.21
C SER A 25 -0.75 -10.45 -4.89
N GLY A 26 -0.67 -11.57 -4.18
CA GLY A 26 -1.26 -11.71 -2.85
C GLY A 26 -0.59 -10.79 -1.82
N GLY A 27 0.74 -10.70 -1.85
CA GLY A 27 1.50 -9.79 -1.01
C GLY A 27 1.12 -8.32 -1.25
N GLU A 28 1.09 -7.89 -2.51
CA GLU A 28 0.62 -6.56 -2.91
C GLU A 28 -0.79 -6.29 -2.39
N HIS A 29 -1.72 -7.23 -2.61
CA HIS A 29 -3.10 -7.04 -2.17
C HIS A 29 -3.18 -6.82 -0.66
N VAL A 30 -2.48 -7.63 0.15
CA VAL A 30 -2.52 -7.54 1.62
C VAL A 30 -1.90 -6.25 2.16
N HIS A 31 -0.75 -5.83 1.64
CA HIS A 31 -0.01 -4.66 2.14
C HIS A 31 -0.53 -3.33 1.59
N SER A 32 -1.47 -3.37 0.65
CA SER A 32 -2.10 -2.17 0.08
C SER A 32 -3.52 -1.94 0.61
N ARG A 33 -4.06 -2.79 1.49
CA ARG A 33 -5.42 -2.54 2.01
C ARG A 33 -5.40 -1.47 3.10
N THR A 34 -6.52 -0.78 3.23
CA THR A 34 -6.74 0.22 4.27
C THR A 34 -6.43 -0.32 5.66
N GLU A 35 -6.80 -1.58 5.95
CA GLU A 35 -6.58 -2.23 7.25
C GLU A 35 -5.08 -2.33 7.60
N PHE A 36 -4.23 -2.59 6.60
CA PHE A 36 -2.79 -2.58 6.81
C PHE A 36 -2.28 -1.16 7.05
N CYS A 37 -2.71 -0.20 6.22
CA CYS A 37 -2.30 1.20 6.36
C CYS A 37 -2.65 1.77 7.75
N VAL A 38 -3.83 1.45 8.29
CA VAL A 38 -4.27 1.94 9.61
C VAL A 38 -3.80 1.11 10.80
N SER A 39 -2.99 0.08 10.56
CA SER A 39 -2.39 -0.72 11.64
C SER A 39 -1.34 0.05 12.44
N CYS A 40 -0.77 1.11 11.87
CA CYS A 40 0.11 2.05 12.56
C CYS A 40 -0.69 3.17 13.23
N HIS A 41 -0.27 3.60 14.42
CA HIS A 41 -1.04 4.56 15.22
C HIS A 41 -1.10 5.96 14.60
N SER A 42 -0.04 6.42 13.93
CA SER A 42 -0.05 7.73 13.26
C SER A 42 -1.00 7.79 12.05
N GLN A 43 -1.38 6.62 11.52
CA GLN A 43 -2.24 6.47 10.34
C GLN A 43 -3.74 6.49 10.69
N THR A 44 -4.10 6.40 11.97
CA THR A 44 -5.49 6.58 12.43
C THR A 44 -6.02 7.99 12.13
N TYR A 45 -5.19 9.02 12.29
CA TYR A 45 -5.56 10.40 11.99
C TYR A 45 -5.95 10.63 10.52
N PRO A 46 -5.09 10.33 9.54
CA PRO A 46 -5.44 10.50 8.14
C PRO A 46 -6.64 9.63 7.72
N TYR A 47 -6.85 8.47 8.35
CA TYR A 47 -8.04 7.66 8.10
C TYR A 47 -9.34 8.34 8.56
N GLU A 48 -9.34 8.93 9.76
CA GLU A 48 -10.49 9.71 10.24
C GLU A 48 -10.74 10.97 9.39
N GLU A 49 -9.70 11.52 8.77
CA GLU A 49 -9.84 12.62 7.81
C GLU A 49 -10.36 12.17 6.44
N LEU A 50 -9.94 11.00 5.97
CA LEU A 50 -10.51 10.40 4.77
C LEU A 50 -12.02 10.25 4.92
N LYS A 51 -12.49 9.70 6.06
CA LYS A 51 -13.93 9.52 6.36
C LYS A 51 -14.75 10.80 6.33
N LYS A 52 -14.13 11.96 6.61
CA LYS A 52 -14.77 13.28 6.58
C LYS A 52 -14.65 13.96 5.22
N SER A 53 -13.83 13.42 4.33
CA SER A 53 -13.59 14.00 3.00
C SER A 53 -14.68 13.59 2.02
N SER A 54 -14.78 14.32 0.92
CA SER A 54 -15.63 13.97 -0.23
C SER A 54 -15.23 12.67 -0.94
N HIS A 55 -14.10 12.06 -0.58
CA HIS A 55 -13.61 10.83 -1.19
C HIS A 55 -14.14 9.58 -0.48
N TYR A 56 -14.77 9.72 0.68
CA TYR A 56 -15.37 8.61 1.41
C TYR A 56 -16.83 8.38 0.96
N GLY A 57 -17.17 7.16 0.54
CA GLY A 57 -18.53 6.78 0.13
C GLY A 57 -19.09 7.42 -1.16
N ALA A 58 -18.40 8.39 -1.77
CA ALA A 58 -18.95 9.17 -2.90
C ALA A 58 -19.06 8.42 -4.24
N LEU A 59 -18.41 7.26 -4.40
CA LEU A 59 -18.38 6.50 -5.65
C LEU A 59 -19.05 5.11 -5.57
N GLY A 60 -19.88 4.85 -4.56
CA GLY A 60 -20.57 3.55 -4.40
C GLY A 60 -19.65 2.37 -4.02
N ALA A 61 -18.34 2.62 -3.93
CA ALA A 61 -17.34 1.80 -3.28
C ALA A 61 -16.51 2.73 -2.38
N ASP A 62 -16.26 2.32 -1.14
CA ASP A 62 -15.37 3.08 -0.25
C ASP A 62 -13.94 3.02 -0.82
N LEU A 63 -13.47 4.16 -1.34
CA LEU A 63 -12.08 4.29 -1.79
C LEU A 63 -11.15 4.04 -0.59
N GLY A 64 -10.24 3.07 -0.77
CA GLY A 64 -9.23 2.73 0.22
C GLY A 64 -7.96 3.56 0.05
N CYS A 65 -7.05 3.47 1.01
CA CYS A 65 -5.79 4.23 0.99
C CYS A 65 -4.99 4.02 -0.31
N LYS A 66 -4.93 2.77 -0.81
CA LYS A 66 -4.18 2.44 -2.03
C LYS A 66 -4.69 3.09 -3.29
N ASP A 67 -5.97 3.42 -3.37
CA ASP A 67 -6.59 3.86 -4.63
C ASP A 67 -6.04 5.23 -5.09
N CYS A 68 -5.42 5.98 -4.17
CA CYS A 68 -4.67 7.19 -4.48
C CYS A 68 -3.17 7.12 -4.13
N HIS A 69 -2.80 6.45 -3.02
CA HIS A 69 -1.42 6.48 -2.52
C HIS A 69 -0.50 5.38 -3.09
N VAL A 70 -1.04 4.27 -3.61
CA VAL A 70 -0.23 3.17 -4.15
C VAL A 70 -0.47 3.10 -5.65
N THR A 71 0.59 3.32 -6.43
CA THR A 71 0.48 3.26 -7.90
C THR A 71 0.12 1.85 -8.37
N GLN A 72 -0.72 1.75 -9.41
CA GLN A 72 -1.19 0.45 -9.88
C GLN A 72 -0.03 -0.44 -10.32
N TRP A 73 0.09 -1.58 -9.62
CA TRP A 73 1.10 -2.62 -9.81
C TRP A 73 1.31 -3.05 -11.27
N LEU A 74 0.22 -3.19 -12.03
CA LEU A 74 0.26 -3.70 -13.41
C LEU A 74 0.76 -2.68 -14.44
N GLY A 75 0.59 -1.37 -14.17
CA GLY A 75 1.01 -0.31 -15.08
C GLY A 75 2.40 0.24 -14.75
N ASN A 76 2.77 0.25 -13.46
CA ASN A 76 3.99 0.90 -12.98
C ASN A 76 4.67 0.08 -11.87
N PHE A 77 4.97 -1.19 -12.15
CA PHE A 77 5.58 -2.10 -11.17
C PHE A 77 6.79 -1.51 -10.42
N GLN A 78 7.68 -0.78 -11.11
CA GLN A 78 8.85 -0.19 -10.45
C GLN A 78 8.48 0.92 -9.47
N LEU A 79 7.45 1.71 -9.78
CA LEU A 79 6.96 2.75 -8.89
C LEU A 79 6.20 2.13 -7.71
N ALA A 80 5.42 1.08 -7.96
CA ALA A 80 4.78 0.32 -6.88
C ALA A 80 5.82 -0.29 -5.93
N LEU A 81 6.90 -0.87 -6.48
CA LEU A 81 8.02 -1.36 -5.67
C LEU A 81 8.69 -0.24 -4.89
N TRP A 82 8.91 0.94 -5.51
CA TRP A 82 9.47 2.11 -4.83
C TRP A 82 8.59 2.57 -3.66
N THR A 83 7.27 2.69 -3.86
CA THR A 83 6.32 3.08 -2.82
C THR A 83 6.33 2.09 -1.66
N HIS A 84 6.31 0.78 -1.94
CA HIS A 84 6.29 -0.24 -0.89
C HIS A 84 7.62 -0.39 -0.15
N THR A 85 8.74 -0.17 -0.82
CA THR A 85 10.07 -0.33 -0.22
C THR A 85 10.61 0.97 0.35
N TYR A 86 10.82 1.99 -0.48
CA TYR A 86 11.44 3.23 -0.06
C TYR A 86 10.52 4.07 0.83
N ASP A 87 9.32 4.39 0.36
CA ASP A 87 8.37 5.20 1.15
C ASP A 87 7.89 4.43 2.38
N GLY A 88 7.64 3.12 2.22
CA GLY A 88 7.32 2.21 3.32
C GLY A 88 8.38 2.16 4.42
N ILE A 89 9.67 1.97 4.07
CA ILE A 89 10.77 1.98 5.06
C ILE A 89 10.88 3.33 5.74
N ARG A 90 10.76 4.43 5.01
CA ARG A 90 10.81 5.78 5.60
C ARG A 90 9.66 6.01 6.58
N ALA A 91 8.45 5.57 6.23
CA ALA A 91 7.29 5.65 7.09
C ALA A 91 7.47 4.80 8.35
N LEU A 92 7.95 3.56 8.20
CA LEU A 92 8.26 2.67 9.32
C LEU A 92 9.30 3.29 10.25
N LEU A 93 10.44 3.75 9.73
CA LEU A 93 11.48 4.37 10.55
C LEU A 93 10.99 5.64 11.24
N ALA A 94 10.16 6.44 10.58
CA ALA A 94 9.54 7.60 11.20
C ALA A 94 8.61 7.19 12.35
N GLU A 95 7.80 6.14 12.15
CA GLU A 95 6.91 5.65 13.20
C GLU A 95 7.68 5.06 14.37
N MET A 96 8.72 4.27 14.11
CA MET A 96 9.59 3.70 15.16
C MET A 96 10.32 4.79 15.96
N LYS A 97 10.72 5.89 15.30
CA LYS A 97 11.44 6.99 15.96
C LYS A 97 10.52 7.94 16.72
N TYR A 98 9.35 8.27 16.17
CA TYR A 98 8.48 9.32 16.69
C TYR A 98 7.24 8.79 17.41
N GLY A 99 6.85 7.53 17.20
CA GLY A 99 5.73 6.90 17.87
C GLY A 99 4.47 7.78 17.86
N ALA A 100 3.75 7.82 18.99
CA ALA A 100 2.51 8.58 19.16
C ALA A 100 2.65 10.10 18.90
N GLU A 101 3.88 10.64 18.89
CA GLU A 101 4.12 12.03 18.45
C GLU A 101 3.87 12.22 16.95
N GLY A 102 3.92 11.14 16.15
CA GLY A 102 3.54 11.12 14.75
C GLY A 102 2.12 11.64 14.52
N TYR A 103 1.16 11.21 15.36
CA TYR A 103 -0.22 11.74 15.37
C TYR A 103 -0.23 13.25 15.65
N LYS A 104 0.46 13.70 16.72
CA LYS A 104 0.51 15.12 17.09
C LYS A 104 1.14 15.96 15.97
N ARG A 105 2.13 15.42 15.26
CA ARG A 105 2.79 16.07 14.13
C ARG A 105 1.88 16.14 12.90
N ALA A 106 1.11 15.09 12.61
CA ALA A 106 0.10 15.11 11.56
C ALA A 106 -0.99 16.15 11.84
N LYS A 107 -1.53 16.16 13.07
CA LYS A 107 -2.52 17.15 13.51
C LYS A 107 -1.96 18.58 13.49
N LYS A 108 -0.73 18.79 13.95
CA LYS A 108 -0.06 20.10 13.92
C LYS A 108 0.09 20.61 12.48
N ARG A 109 0.51 19.76 11.54
CA ARG A 109 0.63 20.13 10.12
C ARG A 109 -0.70 20.59 9.54
N ARG A 110 -1.81 19.89 9.83
CA ARG A 110 -3.14 20.37 9.41
C ARG A 110 -3.45 21.73 10.01
N LEU A 111 -3.32 21.90 11.34
CA LEU A 111 -3.61 23.17 11.99
C LEU A 111 -2.80 24.32 11.39
N THR A 112 -1.52 24.10 11.07
CA THR A 112 -0.69 25.11 10.40
C THR A 112 -1.08 25.34 8.94
N SER A 113 -1.48 24.30 8.20
CA SER A 113 -1.93 24.43 6.80
C SER A 113 -3.34 25.01 6.66
N SER A 114 -4.18 24.87 7.68
CA SER A 114 -5.51 25.50 7.77
C SER A 114 -5.46 26.97 8.18
N VAL A 115 -4.36 27.41 8.81
CA VAL A 115 -4.12 28.82 9.17
C VAL A 115 -3.49 29.61 8.00
N ASN A 116 -2.85 28.94 7.04
CA ASN A 116 -2.33 29.55 5.81
C ASN A 116 -3.36 29.63 4.67
N LEU A 117 -4.66 29.55 4.99
CA LEU A 117 -5.76 29.76 4.05
C LEU A 117 -6.57 31.04 4.35
N PHE A 118 -6.00 31.96 5.13
CA PHE A 118 -6.47 33.34 5.33
C PHE A 118 -5.31 34.32 5.18
#